data_AF-A0A518HSW6-F1
#
_entry.id   AF-A0A518HSW6-F1
#
_cell.length_a   1.000
_cell.length_b   1.000
_cell.length_c   1.000
_cell.angle_alpha   90.00
_cell.angle_beta   90.00
_cell.angle_gamma   90.00
#
_symmetry.space_group_name_H-M   'P 1'
#
loop_
_entity.id
_entity.type
_entity.pdbx_description
1 polymer ?
#
loop_
_entity_poly.entity_id
_entity_poly.type
_entity_poly.pdbx_seq_one_letter_code
_entity_poly.pdbx_strand_id
1 'polypeptide(L)'
;MDNSDSEPIDLEKLQPGPIRHESLSPELLDQVQALYDVIGPFLDTTLEQFEVNLMRDSNPEQEVAIWCCITAAWISYHDRYVGEVELPDEEEKNLIAALIAISTGATDTNRFGVAEPVGQRLLNCYDELGAD
;
A
#
# COMPACT_ATOMS: atom_id res chain seq x y z
N MET A 1 -8.09 28.20 -31.31
CA MET A 1 -8.26 26.87 -30.69
C MET A 1 -6.85 26.35 -30.53
N ASP A 2 -6.34 26.41 -29.31
CA ASP A 2 -4.97 26.04 -28.99
C ASP A 2 -4.92 24.52 -28.81
N ASN A 3 -4.26 23.83 -29.75
CA ASN A 3 -3.97 22.41 -29.64
C ASN A 3 -2.81 22.29 -28.67
N SER A 4 -3.08 21.87 -27.43
CA SER A 4 -2.03 21.52 -26.48
C SER A 4 -1.31 20.26 -26.97
N ASP A 5 -0.28 20.44 -27.81
CA ASP A 5 0.70 19.41 -28.17
C ASP A 5 1.34 18.90 -26.88
N SER A 6 0.88 17.74 -26.43
CA SER A 6 1.49 17.05 -25.29
C SER A 6 2.67 16.23 -25.81
N GLU A 7 3.89 16.67 -25.52
CA GLU A 7 5.08 15.89 -25.88
C GLU A 7 5.17 14.61 -25.01
N PRO A 8 5.47 13.45 -25.60
CA PRO A 8 5.66 12.22 -24.84
C PRO A 8 6.89 12.35 -23.94
N ILE A 9 6.67 12.29 -22.62
CA ILE A 9 7.74 12.23 -21.62
C ILE A 9 8.29 10.80 -21.54
N ASP A 10 9.62 10.72 -21.50
CA ASP A 10 10.35 9.51 -21.15
C ASP A 10 10.17 9.20 -19.66
N LEU A 11 9.56 8.06 -19.34
CA LEU A 11 9.29 7.64 -17.97
C LEU A 11 10.59 7.51 -17.15
N GLU A 12 11.72 7.19 -17.79
CA GLU A 12 13.02 7.08 -17.11
C GLU A 12 13.56 8.44 -16.62
N LYS A 13 13.00 9.55 -17.12
CA LYS A 13 13.37 10.91 -16.72
C LYS A 13 12.48 11.48 -15.63
N LEU A 14 11.42 10.77 -15.23
CA LEU A 14 10.56 11.20 -14.13
C LEU A 14 11.36 11.18 -12.83
N GLN A 15 11.34 12.32 -12.13
CA GLN A 15 11.92 12.45 -10.80
C GLN A 15 10.80 12.43 -9.76
N PRO A 16 11.04 11.89 -8.55
CA PRO A 16 10.10 12.00 -7.46
C PRO A 16 9.73 13.47 -7.18
N GLY A 17 8.48 13.70 -6.79
CA GLY A 17 8.03 15.03 -6.37
C GLY A 17 8.85 15.57 -5.19
N PRO A 18 8.84 16.90 -4.96
CA PRO A 18 9.57 17.50 -3.86
C PRO A 18 9.09 16.98 -2.51
N ILE A 19 9.97 17.02 -1.50
CA ILE A 19 9.56 16.81 -0.11
C ILE A 19 8.63 17.99 0.26
N ARG A 20 7.46 17.68 0.79
CA ARG A 20 6.46 18.68 1.20
C ARG A 20 6.48 18.92 2.70
N HIS A 21 6.79 17.90 3.46
CA HIS A 21 6.85 17.92 4.92
C HIS A 21 8.29 17.70 5.38
N GLU A 22 8.83 18.60 6.21
CA GLU A 22 10.21 18.49 6.71
C GLU A 22 10.41 17.27 7.62
N SER A 23 9.35 16.85 8.31
CA SER A 23 9.31 15.64 9.14
C SER A 23 7.86 15.17 9.31
N LEU A 24 7.69 13.90 9.64
CA LEU A 24 6.43 13.37 10.18
C LEU A 24 6.37 13.64 11.69
N SER A 25 5.15 13.70 12.25
CA SER A 25 5.01 13.80 13.71
C SER A 25 5.51 12.52 14.39
N PRO A 26 5.96 12.58 15.66
CA PRO A 26 6.38 11.39 16.40
C PRO A 26 5.30 10.30 16.44
N GLU A 27 4.04 10.68 16.56
CA GLU A 27 2.89 9.77 16.57
C GLU A 27 2.71 9.04 15.23
N LEU A 28 2.95 9.72 14.11
CA LEU A 28 2.93 9.08 12.78
C LEU A 28 4.13 8.15 12.61
N LEU A 29 5.31 8.54 13.09
CA LEU A 29 6.50 7.69 13.02
C LEU A 29 6.30 6.38 13.78
N ASP A 30 5.68 6.41 14.96
CA ASP A 30 5.35 5.20 15.73
C ASP A 30 4.39 4.27 14.94
N GLN A 31 3.40 4.85 14.26
CA GLN A 31 2.46 4.07 13.42
C GLN A 31 3.16 3.49 12.18
N VAL A 32 4.02 4.29 11.53
CA VAL A 32 4.79 3.88 10.36
C VAL A 32 5.76 2.76 10.70
N GLN A 33 6.45 2.83 11.85
CA GLN A 33 7.27 1.73 12.34
C GLN A 33 6.43 0.46 12.54
N ALA A 34 5.29 0.59 13.24
CA ALA A 34 4.46 -0.56 13.58
C ALA A 34 3.89 -1.28 12.34
N LEU A 35 3.40 -0.54 11.34
CA LEU A 35 2.93 -1.15 10.09
C LEU A 35 4.09 -1.73 9.27
N TYR A 36 5.23 -1.04 9.24
CA TYR A 36 6.38 -1.46 8.45
C TYR A 36 7.04 -2.72 9.02
N ASP A 37 7.02 -2.92 10.34
CA ASP A 37 7.47 -4.17 10.96
C ASP A 37 6.65 -5.39 10.51
N VAL A 38 5.39 -5.18 10.08
CA VAL A 38 4.49 -6.24 9.60
C VAL A 38 4.64 -6.46 8.09
N ILE A 39 4.48 -5.40 7.30
CA ILE A 39 4.39 -5.52 5.84
C ILE A 39 5.65 -5.05 5.11
N GLY A 40 6.53 -4.33 5.78
CA GLY A 40 7.77 -3.77 5.23
C GLY A 40 8.70 -4.80 4.59
N PRO A 41 8.85 -6.04 5.10
CA PRO A 41 9.63 -7.08 4.43
C PRO A 41 9.16 -7.41 3.00
N PHE A 42 7.90 -7.11 2.68
CA PHE A 42 7.29 -7.34 1.37
C PHE A 42 7.20 -6.05 0.52
N LEU A 43 7.61 -4.91 1.08
CA LEU A 43 7.76 -3.66 0.34
C LEU A 43 9.21 -3.58 -0.13
N ASP A 44 9.45 -3.42 -1.44
CA ASP A 44 10.81 -3.30 -2.00
C ASP A 44 11.44 -1.91 -1.69
N THR A 45 11.41 -1.50 -0.42
CA THR A 45 11.87 -0.20 0.09
C THR A 45 12.34 -0.35 1.54
N THR A 46 13.13 0.59 2.06
CA THR A 46 13.48 0.63 3.50
C THR A 46 12.48 1.46 4.30
N LEU A 47 12.47 1.34 5.62
CA LEU A 47 11.64 2.19 6.49
C LEU A 47 11.92 3.68 6.23
N GLU A 48 13.18 4.08 6.15
CA GLU A 48 13.56 5.49 5.93
C GLU A 48 13.07 5.98 4.57
N GLN A 49 13.15 5.13 3.54
CA GLN A 49 12.65 5.48 2.21
C GLN A 49 11.12 5.54 2.17
N PHE A 50 10.45 4.69 2.95
CA PHE A 50 9.00 4.71 3.12
C PHE A 50 8.53 6.00 3.80
N GLU A 51 9.17 6.40 4.90
CA GLU A 51 8.94 7.69 5.57
C GLU A 51 9.17 8.87 4.62
N VAL A 52 10.27 8.86 3.88
CA VAL A 52 10.57 9.91 2.88
C VAL A 52 9.51 9.99 1.79
N ASN A 53 8.90 8.87 1.40
CA ASN A 53 7.81 8.88 0.42
C ASN A 53 6.54 9.50 1.02
N LEU A 54 6.18 9.18 2.26
CA LEU A 54 5.06 9.81 2.97
C LEU A 54 5.25 11.33 3.12
N MET A 55 6.49 11.79 3.35
CA MET A 55 6.81 13.22 3.42
C MET A 55 6.60 13.98 2.10
N ARG A 56 6.39 13.28 0.97
CA ARG A 56 6.07 13.87 -0.35
C ARG A 56 4.57 14.00 -0.58
N ASP A 57 3.77 13.26 0.19
CA ASP A 57 2.33 13.25 0.03
C ASP A 57 1.73 14.57 0.50
N SER A 58 0.56 14.89 -0.04
CA SER A 58 -0.12 16.14 0.30
C SER A 58 -0.78 16.09 1.68
N ASN A 59 -1.03 14.88 2.20
CA ASN A 59 -1.64 14.61 3.50
C ASN A 59 -1.07 13.31 4.08
N PRO A 60 0.13 13.35 4.71
CA PRO A 60 0.79 12.17 5.24
C PRO A 60 -0.05 11.40 6.27
N GLU A 61 -0.85 12.09 7.08
CA GLU A 61 -1.75 11.47 8.06
C GLU A 61 -2.77 10.54 7.38
N GLN A 62 -3.34 10.99 6.27
CA GLN A 62 -4.30 10.21 5.51
C GLN A 62 -3.64 9.01 4.83
N GLU A 63 -2.43 9.18 4.29
CA GLU A 63 -1.69 8.09 3.67
C GLU A 63 -1.28 7.03 4.70
N VAL A 64 -0.81 7.43 5.88
CA VAL A 64 -0.56 6.49 6.98
C VAL A 64 -1.83 5.75 7.39
N ALA A 65 -2.99 6.41 7.44
CA ALA A 65 -4.25 5.73 7.71
C ALA A 65 -4.60 4.67 6.64
N ILE A 66 -4.34 4.94 5.37
CA ILE A 66 -4.52 3.97 4.28
C ILE A 66 -3.59 2.77 4.45
N TRP A 67 -2.30 3.00 4.76
CA TRP A 67 -1.35 1.93 5.02
C TRP A 67 -1.71 1.08 6.25
N CYS A 68 -2.26 1.71 7.29
CA CYS A 68 -2.83 1.00 8.44
C CYS A 68 -4.01 0.10 8.01
N CYS A 69 -4.92 0.57 7.15
CA CYS A 69 -6.01 -0.25 6.62
C CYS A 69 -5.49 -1.44 5.79
N ILE A 70 -4.49 -1.22 4.93
CA ILE A 70 -3.83 -2.29 4.16
C ILE A 70 -3.26 -3.35 5.11
N THR A 71 -2.53 -2.91 6.14
CA THR A 71 -1.91 -3.81 7.13
C THR A 71 -2.95 -4.58 7.92
N ALA A 72 -4.02 -3.92 8.37
CA ALA A 72 -5.11 -4.56 9.09
C ALA A 72 -5.85 -5.61 8.23
N ALA A 73 -6.08 -5.30 6.95
CA ALA A 73 -6.70 -6.24 6.01
C ALA A 73 -5.80 -7.47 5.76
N TRP A 74 -4.49 -7.26 5.64
CA TRP A 74 -3.50 -8.34 5.52
C TRP A 74 -3.52 -9.25 6.77
N ILE A 75 -3.52 -8.67 7.98
CA ILE A 75 -3.62 -9.41 9.25
C ILE A 75 -4.92 -10.21 9.32
N SER A 76 -6.06 -9.57 9.01
CA SER A 76 -7.38 -10.24 9.02
C SER A 76 -7.44 -11.39 8.01
N TYR A 77 -6.84 -11.23 6.83
CA TYR A 77 -6.76 -12.30 5.85
C TYR A 77 -5.96 -13.50 6.38
N HIS A 78 -4.80 -13.24 6.99
CA HIS A 78 -3.96 -14.28 7.57
C HIS A 78 -4.67 -15.04 8.67
N ASP A 79 -5.25 -14.32 9.64
CA ASP A 79 -5.98 -14.90 10.77
C ASP A 79 -7.14 -15.81 10.31
N ARG A 80 -7.90 -15.37 9.30
CA ARG A 80 -9.11 -16.07 8.86
C ARG A 80 -8.87 -17.20 7.86
N TYR A 81 -7.86 -17.09 7.00
CA TYR A 81 -7.73 -17.94 5.82
C TYR A 81 -6.40 -18.68 5.68
N VAL A 82 -5.33 -18.19 6.31
CA VAL A 82 -3.99 -18.78 6.22
C VAL A 82 -3.65 -19.56 7.50
N GLY A 83 -3.91 -18.96 8.66
CA GLY A 83 -3.57 -19.52 9.97
C GLY A 83 -2.07 -19.43 10.24
N GLU A 84 -1.48 -20.50 10.78
CA GLU A 84 -0.05 -20.56 11.15
C GLU A 84 0.88 -20.94 9.98
N VAL A 85 0.35 -21.01 8.75
CA VAL A 85 1.14 -21.35 7.56
C VAL A 85 1.93 -20.12 7.10
N GLU A 86 3.24 -20.29 6.93
CA GLU A 86 4.09 -19.28 6.30
C GLU A 86 3.94 -19.38 4.77
N LEU A 87 3.54 -18.29 4.12
CA LEU A 87 3.48 -18.20 2.67
C LEU A 87 4.86 -17.82 2.11
N PRO A 88 5.17 -18.21 0.86
CA PRO A 88 6.36 -17.70 0.18
C PRO A 88 6.32 -16.17 0.03
N ASP A 89 7.48 -15.50 0.14
CA ASP A 89 7.58 -14.03 0.00
C ASP A 89 6.91 -13.48 -1.26
N GLU A 90 6.99 -14.18 -2.39
CA GLU A 90 6.33 -13.78 -3.63
C GLU A 90 4.80 -13.80 -3.53
N GLU A 91 4.23 -14.75 -2.79
CA GLU A 91 2.80 -14.77 -2.52
C GLU A 91 2.41 -13.62 -1.60
N GLU A 92 3.20 -13.34 -0.55
CA GLU A 92 2.98 -12.20 0.34
C GLU A 92 3.01 -10.86 -0.39
N LYS A 93 4.02 -10.68 -1.25
CA LYS A 93 4.13 -9.50 -2.13
C LYS A 93 2.90 -9.35 -3.02
N ASN A 94 2.37 -10.44 -3.57
CA ASN A 94 1.16 -10.42 -4.38
C ASN A 94 -0.08 -10.02 -3.56
N LEU A 95 -0.20 -10.50 -2.31
CA LEU A 95 -1.29 -10.09 -1.41
C LEU A 95 -1.23 -8.59 -1.09
N ILE A 96 -0.03 -8.07 -0.76
CA ILE A 96 0.17 -6.64 -0.48
C ILE A 96 -0.11 -5.79 -1.72
N ALA A 97 0.37 -6.19 -2.89
CA ALA A 97 0.09 -5.49 -4.15
C ALA A 97 -1.42 -5.44 -4.47
N ALA A 98 -2.13 -6.54 -4.22
CA ALA A 98 -3.58 -6.59 -4.35
C ALA A 98 -4.29 -5.66 -3.37
N LEU A 99 -3.87 -5.60 -2.10
CA LEU A 99 -4.44 -4.71 -1.09
C LEU A 99 -4.16 -3.22 -1.38
N ILE A 100 -2.99 -2.88 -1.89
CA ILE A 100 -2.68 -1.52 -2.39
C ILE A 100 -3.63 -1.16 -3.55
N ALA A 101 -3.91 -2.10 -4.45
CA ALA A 101 -4.87 -1.85 -5.51
C ALA A 101 -6.30 -1.66 -4.99
N ILE A 102 -6.71 -2.49 -4.03
CA ILE A 102 -8.02 -2.40 -3.38
C ILE A 102 -8.19 -1.04 -2.67
N SER A 103 -7.16 -0.54 -1.98
CA SER A 103 -7.22 0.76 -1.30
C SER A 103 -7.44 1.94 -2.25
N THR A 104 -7.10 1.77 -3.53
CA THR A 104 -7.36 2.75 -4.60
C THR A 104 -8.66 2.49 -5.37
N GLY A 105 -9.48 1.53 -4.92
CA GLY A 105 -10.80 1.20 -5.47
C GLY A 105 -10.82 0.07 -6.50
N ALA A 106 -9.74 -0.69 -6.65
CA ALA A 106 -9.74 -1.85 -7.55
C ALA A 106 -10.50 -3.03 -6.93
N THR A 107 -11.37 -3.66 -7.72
CA THR A 107 -12.08 -4.89 -7.32
C THR A 107 -11.53 -6.15 -7.98
N ASP A 108 -10.75 -6.01 -9.07
CA ASP A 108 -10.09 -7.12 -9.76
C ASP A 108 -8.61 -7.15 -9.41
N THR A 109 -8.20 -8.18 -8.68
CA THR A 109 -6.82 -8.38 -8.22
C THR A 109 -6.07 -9.44 -9.00
N ASN A 110 -6.68 -10.07 -10.02
CA ASN A 110 -6.04 -11.16 -10.77
C ASN A 110 -4.74 -10.73 -11.46
N ARG A 111 -4.65 -9.43 -11.81
CA ARG A 111 -3.45 -8.81 -12.39
C ARG A 111 -2.23 -8.79 -11.46
N PHE A 112 -2.41 -9.10 -10.17
CA PHE A 112 -1.35 -9.14 -9.16
C PHE A 112 -0.97 -10.58 -8.79
N GLY A 113 -1.26 -11.57 -9.63
CA GLY A 113 -0.90 -12.97 -9.34
C GLY A 113 -1.75 -13.64 -8.25
N VAL A 114 -2.79 -12.95 -7.77
CA VAL A 114 -3.72 -13.47 -6.76
C VAL A 114 -4.92 -14.14 -7.43
N ALA A 115 -5.23 -15.38 -7.06
CA ALA A 115 -6.41 -16.07 -7.56
C ALA A 115 -7.72 -15.36 -7.13
N GLU A 116 -8.73 -15.35 -7.99
CA GLU A 116 -10.02 -14.67 -7.74
C GLU A 116 -10.64 -14.93 -6.35
N PRO A 117 -10.69 -16.18 -5.82
CA PRO A 117 -11.23 -16.41 -4.47
C PRO A 117 -10.41 -15.76 -3.35
N VAL A 118 -9.09 -15.62 -3.56
CA VAL A 118 -8.21 -14.91 -2.61
C VAL A 118 -8.43 -13.42 -2.73
N GLY A 119 -8.50 -12.89 -3.95
CA GLY A 119 -8.81 -11.48 -4.20
C GLY A 119 -10.09 -11.02 -3.53
N GLN A 120 -11.17 -11.80 -3.66
CA GLN A 120 -12.45 -11.50 -3.02
C GLN A 120 -12.35 -11.53 -1.49
N ARG A 121 -11.55 -12.43 -0.92
CA ARG A 121 -11.33 -12.49 0.54
C ARG A 121 -10.55 -11.27 1.04
N LEU A 122 -9.53 -10.84 0.30
CA LEU A 122 -8.77 -9.62 0.60
C LEU A 122 -9.69 -8.39 0.56
N LEU A 123 -10.50 -8.26 -0.49
CA LEU A 123 -11.47 -7.19 -0.63
C LEU A 123 -12.45 -7.15 0.55
N ASN A 124 -13.02 -8.31 0.92
CA ASN A 124 -13.91 -8.39 2.07
C ASN A 124 -13.21 -7.98 3.38
N CYS A 125 -11.96 -8.43 3.59
CA CYS A 125 -11.19 -8.03 4.78
C CYS A 125 -10.93 -6.52 4.83
N TYR A 126 -10.73 -5.88 3.67
CA TYR A 126 -10.53 -4.44 3.59
C TYR A 126 -11.82 -3.65 3.78
N ASP A 127 -12.91 -4.05 3.12
CA ASP A 127 -14.21 -3.37 3.19
C ASP A 127 -14.82 -3.41 4.60
N GLU A 128 -14.61 -4.50 5.34
CA GLU A 128 -15.07 -4.63 6.72
C GLU A 128 -14.43 -3.61 7.68
N LEU A 129 -13.27 -3.03 7.34
CA LEU A 129 -12.62 -1.99 8.15
C LEU A 129 -13.34 -0.64 8.09
N GLY A 130 -14.11 -0.40 7.04
CA GLY A 130 -14.89 0.84 6.85
C GLY A 130 -16.34 0.73 7.29
N ALA A 131 -16.75 -0.40 7.90
CA ALA A 131 -18.14 -0.73 8.17
C ALA A 131 -18.68 -0.26 9.55
N ASP A 132 -17.98 0.66 10.23
CA ASP A 132 -18.40 1.24 11.51
C ASP A 132 -19.25 2.52 11.37
#